data_AF-A0A9E5LPX0-F1
#
_entry.id   AF-A0A9E5LPX0-F1
#
_cell.length_a   1.000
_cell.length_b   1.000
_cell.length_c   1.000
_cell.angle_alpha   90.00
_cell.angle_beta   90.00
_cell.angle_gamma   90.00
#
_symmetry.space_group_name_H-M   'P 1'
#
loop_
_entity.id
_entity.type
_entity.pdbx_description
1 polymer ?
#
loop_
_entity_poly.entity_id
_entity_poly.type
_entity_poly.pdbx_seq_one_letter_code
_entity_poly.pdbx_strand_id
1 'polypeptide(L)'
;MAKPKPTRIGPSLGQEIVAIAILGFGILLLLALFSFEPRDIRFYTDTPNDPVHNLVGPSGAYLGGILILLLGLGSYIFPACLIAGGLLLFFAKEVRYSQKFLLLGVLLVSGACLLQLAAPLVGPSLANPFFTGGRGLDLPLSPAGRAPGGYLGYFLNDKFLSPVLGTVGAVLVSGVAYLVALILLFEFRPAELARAFGEAGRAIVDQYWDYRIRKAAPDERIELEQKKLEVEQKRLRNRLAKEKAEAAKKAPPAAQTTPATQRPPVKIFDTTVNPLPSDLPGATAPKAKTTPAKAE
;
A
#
# COMPACT_ATOMS: atom_id res chain seq x y z
N MET A 1 -8.98 31.29 -36.80
CA MET A 1 -9.40 30.62 -35.55
C MET A 1 -8.89 29.18 -35.60
N ALA A 2 -7.88 28.84 -34.79
CA ALA A 2 -7.37 27.48 -34.72
C ALA A 2 -8.40 26.60 -34.01
N LYS A 3 -8.87 25.54 -34.67
CA LYS A 3 -9.80 24.57 -34.06
C LYS A 3 -9.10 23.95 -32.84
N PRO A 4 -9.72 23.93 -31.64
CA PRO A 4 -9.13 23.27 -30.49
C PRO A 4 -9.00 21.78 -30.81
N LYS A 5 -7.76 21.27 -30.70
CA LYS A 5 -7.45 19.85 -30.89
C LYS A 5 -8.21 19.07 -29.82
N PRO A 6 -9.02 18.05 -30.17
CA PRO A 6 -9.77 17.31 -29.17
C PRO A 6 -8.78 16.67 -28.19
N THR A 7 -8.80 17.13 -26.95
CA THR A 7 -8.08 16.51 -25.84
C THR A 7 -8.65 15.11 -25.66
N ARG A 8 -7.96 14.09 -26.17
CA ARG A 8 -8.31 12.69 -25.93
C ARG A 8 -8.35 12.46 -24.41
N ILE A 9 -9.49 11.98 -23.93
CA ILE A 9 -9.76 11.75 -22.50
C ILE A 9 -9.19 10.38 -22.04
N GLY A 10 -8.71 9.55 -22.97
CA GLY A 10 -8.14 8.21 -22.70
C GLY A 10 -6.64 8.09 -22.98
N PRO A 11 -6.04 6.91 -22.66
CA PRO A 11 -4.64 6.60 -22.97
C PRO A 11 -4.35 6.76 -24.48
N SER A 12 -3.08 7.00 -24.81
CA SER A 12 -2.67 7.06 -26.21
C SER A 12 -2.67 5.66 -26.82
N LEU A 13 -2.94 5.56 -28.13
CA LEU A 13 -2.92 4.29 -28.86
C LEU A 13 -1.58 3.55 -28.70
N GLY A 14 -0.46 4.28 -28.62
CA GLY A 14 0.85 3.69 -28.34
C GLY A 14 0.95 3.10 -26.94
N GLN A 15 0.39 3.75 -25.92
CA GLN A 15 0.32 3.20 -24.56
C GLN A 15 -0.55 1.96 -24.50
N GLU A 16 -1.68 1.93 -25.19
CA GLU A 16 -2.56 0.75 -25.25
C GLU A 16 -1.85 -0.46 -25.87
N ILE A 17 -1.13 -0.26 -26.99
CA ILE A 17 -0.34 -1.33 -27.63
C ILE A 17 0.75 -1.84 -26.67
N VAL A 18 1.48 -0.94 -26.02
CA VAL A 18 2.53 -1.30 -25.06
C VAL A 18 1.92 -2.03 -23.86
N ALA A 19 0.75 -1.60 -23.36
CA ALA A 19 0.05 -2.25 -22.27
C ALA A 19 -0.35 -3.69 -22.62
N ILE A 20 -0.94 -3.89 -23.81
CA ILE A 20 -1.33 -5.21 -24.30
C ILE A 20 -0.09 -6.10 -24.49
N ALA A 21 1.00 -5.57 -25.03
CA ALA A 21 2.25 -6.31 -25.20
C ALA A 21 2.84 -6.75 -23.85
N ILE A 22 2.90 -5.85 -22.86
CA ILE A 22 3.37 -6.16 -21.51
C ILE A 22 2.49 -7.20 -20.84
N LEU A 23 1.16 -7.05 -20.96
CA LEU A 23 0.20 -7.97 -20.35
C LEU A 23 0.28 -9.35 -21.00
N GLY A 24 0.34 -9.43 -22.33
CA GLY A 24 0.55 -10.67 -23.06
C GLY A 24 1.85 -11.36 -22.69
N PHE A 25 2.96 -10.60 -22.61
CA PHE A 25 4.24 -11.14 -22.16
C PHE A 25 4.20 -11.64 -20.71
N GLY A 26 3.54 -10.91 -19.80
CA GLY A 26 3.34 -11.32 -18.42
C GLY A 26 2.55 -12.62 -18.29
N ILE A 27 1.51 -12.80 -19.09
CA ILE A 27 0.73 -14.06 -19.15
C ILE A 27 1.57 -15.20 -19.70
N LEU A 28 2.30 -14.99 -20.82
CA LEU A 28 3.21 -16.00 -21.35
C LEU A 28 4.25 -16.41 -20.31
N LEU A 29 4.82 -15.46 -19.60
CA LEU A 29 5.79 -15.74 -18.54
C LEU A 29 5.16 -16.52 -17.37
N LEU A 30 3.92 -16.20 -17.00
CA LEU A 30 3.19 -16.93 -15.97
C LEU A 30 2.95 -18.38 -16.39
N LEU A 31 2.50 -18.61 -17.63
CA LEU A 31 2.31 -19.95 -18.18
C LEU A 31 3.65 -20.70 -18.20
N ALA A 32 4.71 -20.07 -18.68
CA ALA A 32 6.05 -20.66 -18.71
C ALA A 32 6.54 -21.12 -17.33
N LEU A 33 6.31 -20.32 -16.29
CA LEU A 33 6.67 -20.66 -14.90
C LEU A 33 5.71 -21.68 -14.28
N PHE A 34 4.43 -21.61 -14.58
CA PHE A 34 3.42 -22.50 -14.02
C PHE A 34 3.54 -23.92 -14.55
N SER A 35 3.80 -24.06 -15.86
CA SER A 35 4.05 -25.36 -16.52
C SER A 35 5.54 -25.69 -16.60
N PHE A 36 6.37 -25.15 -15.71
CA PHE A 36 7.80 -25.46 -15.73
C PHE A 36 8.03 -26.89 -15.23
N GLU A 37 8.65 -27.71 -16.08
CA GLU A 37 9.11 -29.05 -15.74
C GLU A 37 10.62 -29.09 -16.00
N PRO A 38 11.47 -29.37 -14.98
CA PRO A 38 12.93 -29.43 -15.16
C PRO A 38 13.36 -30.42 -16.24
N ARG A 39 12.59 -31.50 -16.43
CA ARG A 39 12.84 -32.52 -17.45
C ARG A 39 12.60 -32.04 -18.88
N ASP A 40 12.02 -30.86 -19.08
CA ASP A 40 11.89 -30.27 -20.42
C ASP A 40 13.22 -29.69 -20.93
N ILE A 41 14.23 -29.53 -20.06
CA ILE A 41 15.50 -28.88 -20.39
C ILE A 41 16.67 -29.88 -20.38
N ARG A 42 17.40 -29.94 -21.51
CA ARG A 42 18.62 -30.75 -21.69
C ARG A 42 19.72 -30.47 -20.66
N PHE A 43 19.81 -29.25 -20.17
CA PHE A 43 20.78 -28.88 -19.13
C PHE A 43 20.55 -29.65 -17.81
N TYR A 44 19.31 -30.06 -17.53
CA TYR A 44 19.00 -30.79 -16.31
C TYR A 44 18.86 -32.29 -16.51
N THR A 45 18.61 -32.80 -17.72
CA THR A 45 18.42 -34.24 -17.96
C THR A 45 18.97 -34.66 -19.33
N ASP A 46 19.60 -35.85 -19.37
CA ASP A 46 20.09 -36.46 -20.62
C ASP A 46 18.95 -36.94 -21.52
N THR A 47 17.77 -37.20 -20.95
CA THR A 47 16.56 -37.61 -21.65
C THR A 47 15.44 -36.59 -21.41
N PRO A 48 15.39 -35.48 -22.18
CA PRO A 48 14.33 -34.50 -22.05
C PRO A 48 12.98 -35.03 -22.50
N ASN A 49 11.90 -34.46 -21.97
CA ASN A 49 10.55 -34.76 -22.45
C ASN A 49 10.38 -34.33 -23.91
N ASP A 50 9.72 -35.19 -24.70
CA ASP A 50 9.35 -34.92 -26.08
C ASP A 50 7.93 -35.49 -26.35
N PRO A 51 6.91 -34.65 -26.63
CA PRO A 51 6.98 -33.20 -26.75
C PRO A 51 7.20 -32.49 -25.39
N VAL A 52 7.72 -31.25 -25.44
CA VAL A 52 7.93 -30.39 -24.26
C VAL A 52 6.60 -30.15 -23.54
N HIS A 53 6.58 -30.35 -22.21
CA HIS A 53 5.35 -30.17 -21.41
C HIS A 53 5.02 -28.69 -21.14
N ASN A 54 6.00 -27.80 -21.19
CA ASN A 54 5.78 -26.37 -21.02
C ASN A 54 4.78 -25.81 -22.04
N LEU A 55 3.73 -25.13 -21.55
CA LEU A 55 2.61 -24.63 -22.35
C LEU A 55 3.01 -23.54 -23.36
N VAL A 56 4.11 -22.83 -23.12
CA VAL A 56 4.66 -21.84 -24.05
C VAL A 56 5.61 -22.49 -25.07
N GLY A 57 6.06 -23.72 -24.80
CA GLY A 57 7.02 -24.46 -25.60
C GLY A 57 8.46 -24.34 -25.10
N PRO A 58 9.45 -24.70 -25.94
CA PRO A 58 10.86 -24.80 -25.53
C PRO A 58 11.42 -23.50 -24.95
N SER A 59 11.10 -22.34 -25.55
CA SER A 59 11.56 -21.04 -25.05
C SER A 59 11.02 -20.72 -23.65
N GLY A 60 9.77 -21.10 -23.38
CA GLY A 60 9.15 -20.96 -22.07
C GLY A 60 9.82 -21.84 -21.02
N ALA A 61 10.15 -23.08 -21.37
CA ALA A 61 10.87 -23.99 -20.49
C ALA A 61 12.20 -23.36 -20.05
N TYR A 62 13.07 -22.95 -20.98
CA TYR A 62 14.35 -22.33 -20.66
C TYR A 62 14.22 -21.04 -19.86
N LEU A 63 13.30 -20.14 -20.24
CA LEU A 63 13.10 -18.88 -19.54
C LEU A 63 12.60 -19.09 -18.10
N GLY A 64 11.62 -19.99 -17.92
CA GLY A 64 11.12 -20.38 -16.60
C GLY A 64 12.22 -21.03 -15.76
N GLY A 65 13.02 -21.91 -16.36
CA GLY A 65 14.15 -22.56 -15.70
C GLY A 65 15.21 -21.58 -15.22
N ILE A 66 15.58 -20.57 -16.02
CA ILE A 66 16.53 -19.53 -15.62
C ILE A 66 15.98 -18.71 -14.45
N LEU A 67 14.72 -18.29 -14.53
CA LEU A 67 14.10 -17.48 -13.48
C LEU A 67 13.95 -18.25 -12.16
N ILE A 68 13.50 -19.50 -12.20
CA ILE A 68 13.36 -20.35 -11.00
C ILE A 68 14.73 -20.69 -10.42
N LEU A 69 15.76 -20.90 -11.26
CA LEU A 69 17.12 -21.12 -10.76
C LEU A 69 17.66 -19.88 -10.03
N LEU A 70 17.50 -18.69 -10.61
CA LEU A 70 18.05 -17.45 -10.06
C LEU A 70 17.27 -16.92 -8.86
N LEU A 71 15.93 -16.94 -8.92
CA LEU A 71 15.05 -16.27 -7.96
C LEU A 71 14.23 -17.25 -7.11
N GLY A 72 14.28 -18.54 -7.43
CA GLY A 72 13.47 -19.56 -6.75
C GLY A 72 11.98 -19.28 -6.92
N LEU A 73 11.23 -19.44 -5.83
CA LEU A 73 9.80 -19.13 -5.78
C LEU A 73 9.51 -17.64 -5.99
N GLY A 74 10.49 -16.75 -5.76
CA GLY A 74 10.36 -15.32 -6.03
C GLY A 74 10.18 -14.97 -7.52
N SER A 75 10.48 -15.90 -8.43
CA SER A 75 10.30 -15.73 -9.87
C SER A 75 8.86 -15.40 -10.28
N TYR A 76 7.85 -15.86 -9.52
CA TYR A 76 6.43 -15.56 -9.80
C TYR A 76 6.04 -14.09 -9.59
N ILE A 77 6.87 -13.31 -8.90
CA ILE A 77 6.65 -11.85 -8.78
C ILE A 77 6.81 -11.18 -10.15
N PHE A 78 7.65 -11.71 -11.04
CA PHE A 78 7.90 -11.15 -12.38
C PHE A 78 6.63 -11.09 -13.25
N PRO A 79 5.93 -12.22 -13.53
CA PRO A 79 4.68 -12.17 -14.28
C PRO A 79 3.59 -11.40 -13.54
N ALA A 80 3.51 -11.49 -12.21
CA ALA A 80 2.52 -10.75 -11.42
C ALA A 80 2.67 -9.23 -11.61
N CYS A 81 3.90 -8.71 -11.54
CA CYS A 81 4.18 -7.29 -11.73
C CYS A 81 4.02 -6.83 -13.18
N LEU A 82 4.34 -7.68 -14.17
CA LEU A 82 4.08 -7.38 -15.58
C LEU A 82 2.57 -7.31 -15.86
N ILE A 83 1.79 -8.26 -15.38
CA ILE A 83 0.32 -8.27 -15.55
C ILE A 83 -0.30 -7.06 -14.85
N ALA A 84 0.08 -6.81 -13.59
CA ALA A 84 -0.40 -5.63 -12.86
C ALA A 84 0.02 -4.32 -13.56
N GLY A 85 1.28 -4.20 -13.97
CA GLY A 85 1.80 -3.02 -14.67
C GLY A 85 1.16 -2.80 -16.03
N GLY A 86 0.88 -3.87 -16.79
CA GLY A 86 0.15 -3.83 -18.04
C GLY A 86 -1.30 -3.38 -17.86
N LEU A 87 -2.01 -3.92 -16.86
CA LEU A 87 -3.35 -3.47 -16.49
C LEU A 87 -3.36 -2.00 -16.07
N LEU A 88 -2.42 -1.59 -15.21
CA LEU A 88 -2.31 -0.19 -14.79
C LEU A 88 -2.02 0.73 -15.98
N LEU A 89 -1.14 0.36 -16.91
CA LEU A 89 -0.89 1.16 -18.11
C LEU A 89 -2.13 1.27 -19.01
N PHE A 90 -2.92 0.19 -19.07
CA PHE A 90 -4.14 0.16 -19.86
C PHE A 90 -5.20 1.14 -19.32
N PHE A 91 -5.26 1.33 -17.99
CA PHE A 91 -6.24 2.22 -17.35
C PHE A 91 -5.70 3.60 -16.98
N ALA A 92 -4.38 3.77 -16.82
CA ALA A 92 -3.77 5.00 -16.32
C ALA A 92 -3.23 5.91 -17.43
N LYS A 93 -3.30 7.23 -17.18
CA LYS A 93 -2.94 8.27 -18.15
C LYS A 93 -1.43 8.48 -18.27
N GLU A 94 -0.68 8.35 -17.16
CA GLU A 94 0.78 8.55 -17.12
C GLU A 94 1.42 7.67 -16.03
N VAL A 95 2.38 6.82 -16.41
CA VAL A 95 3.16 5.99 -15.47
C VAL A 95 4.64 6.26 -15.69
N ARG A 96 5.36 6.64 -14.63
CA ARG A 96 6.83 6.80 -14.65
C ARG A 96 7.49 5.44 -14.45
N TYR A 97 7.84 4.78 -15.56
CA TYR A 97 8.35 3.41 -15.57
C TYR A 97 9.72 3.22 -14.91
N SER A 98 10.66 4.15 -15.09
CA SER A 98 12.07 3.94 -14.69
C SER A 98 12.26 3.70 -13.19
N GLN A 99 11.50 4.40 -12.35
CA GLN A 99 11.56 4.22 -10.89
C GLN A 99 10.89 2.92 -10.44
N LYS A 100 9.82 2.50 -11.12
CA LYS A 100 9.09 1.27 -10.78
C LYS A 100 9.89 0.01 -11.08
N PHE A 101 10.73 0.01 -12.12
CA PHE A 101 11.65 -1.11 -12.38
C PHE A 101 12.72 -1.28 -11.29
N LEU A 102 13.27 -0.19 -10.77
CA LEU A 102 14.21 -0.25 -9.63
C LEU A 102 13.53 -0.80 -8.39
N LEU A 103 12.32 -0.31 -8.07
CA LEU A 103 11.53 -0.79 -6.94
C LEU A 103 11.16 -2.26 -7.09
N LEU A 104 10.84 -2.71 -8.30
CA LEU A 104 10.61 -4.11 -8.61
C LEU A 104 11.86 -4.95 -8.34
N GLY A 105 13.04 -4.47 -8.76
CA GLY A 105 14.31 -5.11 -8.45
C GLY A 105 14.54 -5.25 -6.95
N VAL A 106 14.31 -4.19 -6.18
CA VAL A 106 14.41 -4.22 -4.70
C VAL A 106 13.41 -5.22 -4.10
N LEU A 107 12.17 -5.24 -4.58
CA LEU A 107 11.13 -6.17 -4.13
C LEU A 107 11.54 -7.63 -4.39
N LEU A 108 12.11 -7.92 -5.56
CA LEU A 108 12.56 -9.25 -5.94
C LEU A 108 13.75 -9.70 -5.10
N VAL A 109 14.76 -8.84 -4.94
CA VAL A 109 15.96 -9.14 -4.16
C VAL A 109 15.61 -9.38 -2.70
N SER A 110 14.83 -8.49 -2.10
CA SER A 110 14.39 -8.61 -0.70
C SER A 110 13.46 -9.81 -0.50
N GLY A 111 12.56 -10.09 -1.46
CA GLY A 111 11.71 -11.27 -1.45
C GLY A 111 12.49 -12.58 -1.52
N ALA A 112 13.51 -12.66 -2.40
CA ALA A 112 14.39 -13.82 -2.49
C ALA A 112 15.18 -14.06 -1.19
N CYS A 113 15.67 -12.99 -0.54
CA CYS A 113 16.33 -13.09 0.75
C CYS A 113 15.37 -13.55 1.86
N LEU A 114 14.15 -13.02 1.91
CA LEU A 114 13.13 -13.44 2.88
C LEU A 114 12.71 -14.90 2.70
N LEU A 115 12.52 -15.34 1.45
CA LEU A 115 12.24 -16.74 1.14
C LEU A 115 13.38 -17.66 1.60
N GLN A 116 14.63 -17.24 1.41
CA GLN A 116 15.81 -17.96 1.90
C GLN A 116 15.83 -18.04 3.44
N LEU A 117 15.57 -16.92 4.12
CA LEU A 117 15.52 -16.85 5.58
C LEU A 117 14.34 -17.61 6.19
N ALA A 118 13.25 -17.78 5.45
CA ALA A 118 12.09 -18.56 5.88
C ALA A 118 12.30 -20.07 5.74
N ALA A 119 13.27 -20.52 4.94
CA ALA A 119 13.53 -21.95 4.70
C ALA A 119 13.74 -22.77 5.97
N PRO A 120 14.57 -22.33 6.96
CA PRO A 120 14.78 -23.07 8.19
C PRO A 120 13.55 -23.10 9.10
N LEU A 121 12.67 -22.09 9.00
CA LEU A 121 11.48 -21.95 9.83
C LEU A 121 10.34 -22.86 9.36
N VAL A 122 10.15 -22.99 8.05
CA VAL A 122 9.05 -23.78 7.45
C VAL A 122 9.52 -25.19 7.07
N GLY A 123 10.84 -25.41 7.05
CA GLY A 123 11.45 -26.71 6.76
C GLY A 123 11.43 -27.06 5.27
N PRO A 124 11.55 -28.35 4.92
CA PRO A 124 11.69 -28.80 3.53
C PRO A 124 10.50 -28.45 2.64
N SER A 125 9.34 -28.11 3.21
CA SER A 125 8.16 -27.67 2.46
C SER A 125 8.34 -26.35 1.71
N LEU A 126 9.30 -25.51 2.13
CA LEU A 126 9.68 -24.29 1.39
C LEU A 126 10.85 -24.51 0.43
N ALA A 127 11.46 -25.70 0.39
CA ALA A 127 12.51 -25.96 -0.58
C ALA A 127 11.94 -25.82 -2.01
N ASN A 128 12.79 -25.43 -2.96
CA ASN A 128 12.35 -25.18 -4.32
C ASN A 128 11.78 -26.48 -4.93
N PRO A 129 10.44 -26.61 -5.11
CA PRO A 129 9.81 -27.89 -5.42
C PRO A 129 10.18 -28.41 -6.81
N PHE A 130 10.71 -27.54 -7.67
CA PHE A 130 11.20 -27.88 -8.98
C PHE A 130 12.58 -28.54 -8.95
N PHE A 131 13.36 -28.37 -7.88
CA PHE A 131 14.70 -28.94 -7.76
C PHE A 131 14.87 -29.81 -6.50
N THR A 132 13.76 -30.15 -5.82
CA THR A 132 13.75 -31.01 -4.63
C THR A 132 12.58 -32.01 -4.64
N GLY A 133 12.82 -33.27 -4.26
CA GLY A 133 11.78 -34.30 -4.10
C GLY A 133 11.27 -34.90 -5.42
N GLY A 134 10.10 -35.55 -5.41
CA GLY A 134 9.59 -36.38 -6.54
C GLY A 134 9.24 -35.65 -7.85
N ARG A 135 9.24 -34.31 -7.87
CA ARG A 135 9.22 -33.47 -9.10
C ARG A 135 10.61 -32.99 -9.51
N GLY A 136 11.53 -32.92 -8.56
CA GLY A 136 12.90 -32.50 -8.77
C GLY A 136 13.71 -33.61 -9.40
N LEU A 137 14.55 -33.24 -10.34
CA LEU A 137 15.71 -34.04 -10.67
C LEU A 137 16.53 -34.24 -9.39
N ASP A 138 16.78 -35.48 -8.98
CA ASP A 138 17.77 -35.85 -7.95
C ASP A 138 19.22 -35.57 -8.41
N LEU A 139 19.39 -34.61 -9.33
CA LEU A 139 20.67 -34.18 -9.84
C LEU A 139 21.38 -33.36 -8.76
N PRO A 140 22.72 -33.45 -8.65
CA PRO A 140 23.52 -32.63 -7.75
C PRO A 140 23.59 -31.17 -8.22
N LEU A 141 22.45 -30.49 -8.39
CA LEU A 141 22.44 -29.03 -8.45
C LEU A 141 23.05 -28.49 -7.15
N SER A 142 23.81 -27.40 -7.28
CA SER A 142 24.37 -26.66 -6.14
C SER A 142 23.31 -26.42 -5.06
N PRO A 143 23.67 -26.39 -3.76
CA PRO A 143 22.76 -26.04 -2.67
C PRO A 143 21.94 -24.76 -2.93
N ALA A 144 22.52 -23.81 -3.68
CA ALA A 144 21.87 -22.57 -4.10
C ALA A 144 20.66 -22.78 -5.04
N GLY A 145 20.70 -23.79 -5.91
CA GLY A 145 19.60 -24.09 -6.85
C GLY A 145 18.39 -24.73 -6.19
N ARG A 146 18.61 -25.46 -5.09
CA ARG A 146 17.53 -26.07 -4.27
C ARG A 146 16.90 -25.09 -3.28
N ALA A 147 17.52 -23.93 -3.12
CA ALA A 147 17.12 -22.94 -2.14
C ALA A 147 15.83 -22.21 -2.56
N PRO A 148 14.90 -21.90 -1.62
CA PRO A 148 13.63 -21.22 -1.92
C PRO A 148 13.80 -19.87 -2.62
N GLY A 149 14.85 -19.13 -2.24
CA GLY A 149 15.20 -17.84 -2.84
C GLY A 149 16.07 -17.95 -4.09
N GLY A 150 16.32 -19.17 -4.58
CA GLY A 150 17.25 -19.45 -5.66
C GLY A 150 18.68 -18.99 -5.35
N TYR A 151 19.48 -18.85 -6.41
CA TYR A 151 20.85 -18.38 -6.29
C TYR A 151 20.93 -16.97 -5.70
N LEU A 152 20.03 -16.06 -6.06
CA LEU A 152 20.08 -14.67 -5.59
C LEU A 152 19.85 -14.60 -4.07
N GLY A 153 18.82 -15.30 -3.58
CA GLY A 153 18.54 -15.39 -2.14
C GLY A 153 19.69 -16.06 -1.40
N TYR A 154 20.18 -17.21 -1.89
CA TYR A 154 21.31 -17.92 -1.27
C TYR A 154 22.58 -17.06 -1.18
N PHE A 155 23.01 -16.45 -2.29
CA PHE A 155 24.24 -15.65 -2.28
C PHE A 155 24.08 -14.38 -1.45
N LEU A 156 23.01 -13.62 -1.67
CA LEU A 156 22.87 -12.34 -1.00
C LEU A 156 22.53 -12.49 0.48
N ASN A 157 21.72 -13.49 0.84
CA ASN A 157 21.40 -13.76 2.24
C ASN A 157 22.49 -14.54 2.97
N ASP A 158 22.83 -15.75 2.50
CA ASP A 158 23.64 -16.68 3.29
C ASP A 158 25.13 -16.32 3.23
N LYS A 159 25.60 -15.70 2.13
CA LYS A 159 27.01 -15.29 1.99
C LYS A 159 27.27 -13.84 2.39
N PHE A 160 26.28 -12.96 2.37
CA PHE A 160 26.50 -11.53 2.60
C PHE A 160 25.69 -10.96 3.78
N LEU A 161 24.35 -10.95 3.74
CA LEU A 161 23.52 -10.34 4.79
C LEU A 161 23.64 -11.05 6.13
N SER A 162 23.45 -12.36 6.17
CA SER A 162 23.44 -13.14 7.41
C SER A 162 24.79 -13.13 8.14
N PRO A 163 25.95 -13.23 7.45
CA PRO A 163 27.26 -13.07 8.10
C PRO A 163 27.52 -11.68 8.68
N VAL A 164 26.97 -10.62 8.06
CA VAL A 164 27.23 -9.22 8.47
C VAL A 164 26.26 -8.75 9.56
N LEU A 165 24.97 -9.08 9.45
CA LEU A 165 23.90 -8.56 10.33
C LEU A 165 23.32 -9.62 11.28
N GLY A 166 23.68 -10.89 11.12
CA GLY A 166 22.97 -12.01 11.74
C GLY A 166 21.58 -12.24 11.14
N THR A 167 20.96 -13.38 11.46
CA THR A 167 19.66 -13.77 10.90
C THR A 167 18.56 -12.76 11.19
N VAL A 168 18.49 -12.26 12.43
CA VAL A 168 17.45 -11.29 12.83
C VAL A 168 17.61 -9.97 12.07
N GLY A 169 18.84 -9.46 11.94
CA GLY A 169 19.12 -8.25 11.19
C GLY A 169 18.82 -8.40 9.70
N ALA A 170 19.16 -9.55 9.10
CA ALA A 170 18.86 -9.85 7.71
C ALA A 170 17.34 -9.89 7.44
N VAL A 171 16.55 -10.48 8.35
CA VAL A 171 15.08 -10.49 8.27
C VAL A 171 14.53 -9.07 8.36
N LEU A 172 15.00 -8.26 9.32
CA LEU A 172 14.51 -6.89 9.50
C LEU A 172 14.83 -6.02 8.28
N VAL A 173 16.07 -6.02 7.80
CA VAL A 173 16.49 -5.22 6.64
C VAL A 173 15.74 -5.65 5.38
N SER A 174 15.69 -6.95 5.10
CA SER A 174 14.98 -7.48 3.93
C SER A 174 13.47 -7.24 4.04
N GLY A 175 12.89 -7.40 5.23
CA GLY A 175 11.47 -7.16 5.50
C GLY A 175 11.08 -5.70 5.30
N VAL A 176 11.85 -4.77 5.87
CA VAL A 176 11.62 -3.33 5.68
C VAL A 176 11.79 -2.95 4.21
N ALA A 177 12.85 -3.40 3.55
CA ALA A 177 13.08 -3.13 2.13
C ALA A 177 11.93 -3.66 1.26
N TYR A 178 11.45 -4.87 1.54
CA TYR A 178 10.32 -5.49 0.85
C TYR A 178 9.04 -4.69 1.03
N LEU A 179 8.71 -4.29 2.26
CA LEU A 179 7.52 -3.49 2.54
C LEU A 179 7.58 -2.10 1.91
N VAL A 180 8.73 -1.42 1.99
CA VAL A 180 8.94 -0.12 1.36
C VAL A 180 8.79 -0.23 -0.15
N ALA A 181 9.42 -1.24 -0.77
CA ALA A 181 9.29 -1.48 -2.20
C ALA A 181 7.84 -1.77 -2.59
N LEU A 182 7.11 -2.56 -1.81
CA LEU A 182 5.70 -2.90 -2.06
C LEU A 182 4.82 -1.64 -1.98
N ILE A 183 4.96 -0.82 -0.93
CA ILE A 183 4.19 0.42 -0.77
C ILE A 183 4.45 1.38 -1.92
N LEU A 184 5.72 1.56 -2.32
CA LEU A 184 6.10 2.48 -3.39
C LEU A 184 5.73 1.97 -4.78
N LEU A 185 5.87 0.66 -5.05
CA LEU A 185 5.58 0.07 -6.36
C LEU A 185 4.08 0.13 -6.68
N PHE A 186 3.28 -0.26 -5.70
CA PHE A 186 1.84 -0.36 -5.83
C PHE A 186 1.13 0.96 -5.54
N GLU A 187 1.85 1.99 -5.07
CA GLU A 187 1.30 3.26 -4.56
C GLU A 187 0.09 3.00 -3.63
N PHE A 188 0.13 1.85 -2.97
CA PHE A 188 -1.03 1.28 -2.34
C PHE A 188 -1.20 2.02 -1.03
N ARG A 189 -2.38 2.60 -0.80
CA ARG A 189 -2.80 2.95 0.55
C ARG A 189 -3.26 1.65 1.21
N PRO A 190 -2.46 0.96 2.05
CA PRO A 190 -2.89 -0.29 2.68
C PRO A 190 -4.20 -0.13 3.47
N ALA A 191 -4.46 1.09 3.96
CA ALA A 191 -5.73 1.46 4.58
C ALA A 191 -6.94 1.34 3.63
N GLU A 192 -6.79 1.65 2.34
CA GLU A 192 -7.85 1.52 1.35
C GLU A 192 -8.04 0.07 0.90
N LEU A 193 -6.96 -0.71 0.78
CA LEU A 193 -7.06 -2.15 0.53
C LEU A 193 -7.81 -2.89 1.63
N ALA A 194 -7.44 -2.61 2.88
CA ALA A 194 -8.07 -3.21 4.04
C ALA A 194 -9.55 -2.83 4.15
N ARG A 195 -9.91 -1.62 3.73
CA ARG A 195 -11.31 -1.18 3.62
C ARG A 195 -12.03 -1.92 2.49
N ALA A 196 -11.44 -2.01 1.29
CA ALA A 196 -12.02 -2.70 0.15
C ALA A 196 -12.23 -4.21 0.41
N PHE A 197 -11.24 -4.91 0.99
CA PHE A 197 -11.41 -6.30 1.42
C PHE A 197 -12.44 -6.43 2.55
N GLY A 198 -12.48 -5.47 3.47
CA GLY A 198 -13.50 -5.43 4.52
C GLY A 198 -14.92 -5.23 3.98
N GLU A 199 -15.09 -4.47 2.91
CA GLU A 199 -16.36 -4.24 2.22
C GLU A 199 -16.78 -5.45 1.37
N ALA A 200 -15.84 -6.02 0.60
CA ALA A 200 -16.08 -7.25 -0.17
C ALA A 200 -16.45 -8.44 0.74
N GLY A 201 -15.72 -8.62 1.85
CA GLY A 201 -16.04 -9.66 2.84
C GLY A 201 -17.40 -9.46 3.49
N ARG A 202 -17.83 -8.21 3.73
CA ARG A 202 -19.19 -7.90 4.22
C ARG A 202 -20.25 -8.26 3.17
N ALA A 203 -20.04 -7.89 1.91
CA ALA A 203 -20.98 -8.19 0.83
C ALA A 203 -21.19 -9.71 0.67
N ILE A 204 -20.13 -10.51 0.79
CA ILE A 204 -20.23 -11.97 0.73
C ILE A 204 -21.01 -12.53 1.93
N VAL A 205 -20.74 -12.03 3.14
CA VAL A 205 -21.47 -12.45 4.35
C VAL A 205 -22.95 -12.06 4.24
N ASP A 206 -23.26 -10.86 3.79
CA ASP A 206 -24.63 -10.39 3.63
C ASP A 206 -25.39 -11.20 2.56
N GLN A 207 -24.73 -11.53 1.43
CA GLN A 207 -25.28 -12.46 0.42
C GLN A 207 -25.54 -13.86 0.99
N TYR A 208 -24.66 -14.36 1.86
CA TYR A 208 -24.85 -15.66 2.52
C TYR A 208 -26.04 -15.64 3.49
N TRP A 209 -26.18 -14.59 4.31
CA TRP A 209 -27.34 -14.42 5.19
C TRP A 209 -28.64 -14.28 4.40
N ASP A 210 -28.65 -13.51 3.32
CA ASP A 210 -29.84 -13.32 2.47
C ASP A 210 -30.24 -14.61 1.76
N TYR A 211 -29.27 -15.42 1.31
CA TYR A 211 -29.54 -16.74 0.76
C TYR A 211 -30.13 -17.70 1.82
N ARG A 212 -29.58 -17.69 3.05
CA ARG A 212 -30.09 -18.50 4.17
C ARG A 212 -31.51 -18.10 4.56
N ILE A 213 -31.79 -16.80 4.67
CA ILE A 213 -33.13 -16.27 4.97
C ILE A 213 -34.09 -16.63 3.84
N ARG A 214 -33.70 -16.50 2.57
CA ARG A 214 -34.53 -16.87 1.41
C ARG A 214 -34.90 -18.36 1.33
N LYS A 215 -34.11 -19.26 1.93
CA LYS A 215 -34.38 -20.71 1.94
C LYS A 215 -34.94 -21.24 3.27
N ALA A 216 -34.97 -20.45 4.34
CA ALA A 216 -35.44 -20.89 5.65
C ALA A 216 -36.98 -21.00 5.73
N ALA A 217 -37.47 -21.82 6.66
CA ALA A 217 -38.89 -21.91 7.02
C ALA A 217 -39.39 -20.59 7.65
N PRO A 218 -40.70 -20.28 7.64
CA PRO A 218 -41.23 -19.00 8.12
C PRO A 218 -40.78 -18.62 9.53
N ASP A 219 -40.74 -19.59 10.45
CA ASP A 219 -40.35 -19.38 11.84
C ASP A 219 -38.83 -19.13 11.98
N GLU A 220 -38.02 -19.89 11.23
CA GLU A 220 -36.55 -19.72 11.21
C GLU A 220 -36.12 -18.40 10.56
N ARG A 221 -36.91 -17.84 9.63
CA ARG A 221 -36.61 -16.53 9.01
C ARG A 221 -36.63 -15.41 10.02
N ILE A 222 -37.63 -15.41 10.90
CA ILE A 222 -37.81 -14.37 11.92
C ILE A 222 -36.59 -14.35 12.86
N GLU A 223 -36.12 -15.53 13.29
CA GLU A 223 -34.91 -15.63 14.12
C GLU A 223 -33.63 -15.20 13.40
N LEU A 224 -33.48 -15.55 12.11
CA LEU A 224 -32.31 -15.17 11.32
C LEU A 224 -32.27 -13.66 11.03
N GLU A 225 -33.43 -13.05 10.78
CA GLU A 225 -33.57 -11.60 10.60
C GLU A 225 -33.26 -10.85 11.90
N GLN A 226 -33.75 -11.34 13.05
CA GLN A 226 -33.42 -10.77 14.36
C GLN A 226 -31.92 -10.82 14.64
N LYS A 227 -31.25 -11.95 14.36
CA LYS A 227 -29.79 -12.07 14.50
C LYS A 227 -29.03 -11.11 13.58
N LYS A 228 -29.50 -10.92 12.35
CA LYS A 228 -28.89 -9.97 11.40
C LYS A 228 -29.00 -8.53 11.92
N LEU A 229 -30.17 -8.14 12.41
CA LEU A 229 -30.43 -6.82 13.00
C LEU A 229 -29.59 -6.58 14.26
N GLU A 230 -29.46 -7.56 15.15
CA GLU A 230 -28.65 -7.44 16.37
C GLU A 230 -27.17 -7.21 16.03
N VAL A 231 -26.64 -7.96 15.06
CA VAL A 231 -25.27 -7.79 14.57
C VAL A 231 -25.08 -6.40 13.95
N GLU A 232 -26.08 -5.90 13.20
CA GLU A 232 -26.04 -4.57 12.59
C GLU A 232 -26.10 -3.44 13.63
N GLN A 233 -26.96 -3.56 14.64
CA GLN A 233 -27.03 -2.62 15.76
C GLN A 233 -25.71 -2.56 16.54
N LYS A 234 -25.11 -3.72 16.83
CA LYS A 234 -23.80 -3.80 17.49
C LYS A 234 -22.71 -3.13 16.66
N ARG A 235 -22.75 -3.28 15.33
CA ARG A 235 -21.81 -2.62 14.39
C ARG A 235 -21.98 -1.09 14.40
N LEU A 236 -23.21 -0.59 14.32
CA LEU A 236 -23.51 0.85 14.36
C LEU A 236 -23.03 1.47 15.68
N ARG A 237 -23.34 0.83 16.81
CA ARG A 237 -22.89 1.26 18.14
C ARG A 237 -21.36 1.34 18.22
N ASN A 238 -20.65 0.35 17.67
CA ASN A 238 -19.18 0.36 17.65
C ASN A 238 -18.61 1.44 16.72
N ARG A 239 -19.25 1.78 15.60
CA ARG A 239 -18.83 2.89 14.72
C ARG A 239 -19.00 4.23 15.42
N LEU A 240 -20.17 4.48 15.99
CA LEU A 240 -20.45 5.71 16.74
C LEU A 240 -19.50 5.88 17.94
N ALA A 241 -19.15 4.80 18.63
CA ALA A 241 -18.17 4.83 19.72
C ALA A 241 -16.76 5.20 19.22
N LYS A 242 -16.35 4.70 18.05
CA LYS A 242 -15.07 5.05 17.42
C LYS A 242 -15.05 6.51 16.96
N GLU A 243 -16.09 6.98 16.29
CA GLU A 243 -16.21 8.38 15.86
C GLU A 243 -16.19 9.35 17.05
N LYS A 244 -16.89 9.02 18.14
CA LYS A 244 -16.84 9.80 19.38
C LYS A 244 -15.45 9.81 20.01
N ALA A 245 -14.74 8.68 20.01
CA ALA A 245 -13.38 8.59 20.52
C ALA A 245 -12.37 9.37 19.65
N GLU A 246 -12.57 9.38 18.33
CA GLU A 246 -11.76 10.12 17.38
C GLU A 246 -12.02 11.63 17.48
N ALA A 247 -13.29 12.03 17.63
CA ALA A 247 -13.69 13.41 17.89
C ALA A 247 -13.14 13.93 19.24
N ALA A 248 -13.14 13.09 20.28
CA ALA A 248 -12.53 13.43 21.58
C ALA A 248 -11.00 13.59 21.50
N LYS A 249 -10.32 12.83 20.63
CA LYS A 249 -8.88 12.99 20.38
C LYS A 249 -8.53 14.20 19.53
N LYS A 250 -9.46 14.67 18.68
CA LYS A 250 -9.28 15.81 17.77
C LYS A 250 -9.80 17.13 18.33
N ALA A 251 -10.52 17.10 19.45
CA ALA A 251 -10.93 18.29 20.17
C ALA A 251 -9.67 19.02 20.71
N PRO A 252 -9.56 20.35 20.53
CA PRO A 252 -8.57 21.14 21.25
C PRO A 252 -8.75 20.88 22.75
N PRO A 253 -7.67 20.91 23.57
CA PRO A 253 -7.83 20.78 25.01
C PRO A 253 -8.81 21.86 25.45
N ALA A 254 -10.00 21.42 25.91
CA ALA A 254 -10.98 22.30 26.51
C ALA A 254 -10.25 23.06 27.61
N ALA A 255 -10.33 24.38 27.53
CA ALA A 255 -9.74 25.31 28.47
C ALA A 255 -9.90 24.77 29.90
N GLN A 256 -8.77 24.71 30.59
CA GLN A 256 -8.68 24.44 32.00
C GLN A 256 -9.81 25.17 32.71
N THR A 257 -10.62 24.44 33.46
CA THR A 257 -11.52 25.01 34.45
C THR A 257 -10.67 25.74 35.47
N THR A 258 -10.40 27.02 35.23
CA THR A 258 -9.88 27.94 36.24
C THR A 258 -10.95 28.04 37.32
N PRO A 259 -10.64 27.79 38.61
CA PRO A 259 -11.58 28.01 39.69
C PRO A 259 -12.06 29.46 39.66
N ALA A 260 -13.36 29.65 39.90
CA ALA A 260 -14.03 30.93 39.95
C ALA A 260 -13.21 31.99 40.69
N THR A 261 -12.53 32.85 39.93
CA THR A 261 -11.95 34.09 40.46
C THR A 261 -13.04 35.14 40.42
N GLN A 262 -13.42 35.61 41.60
CA GLN A 262 -14.42 36.63 41.86
C GLN A 262 -14.21 37.83 40.94
N ARG A 263 -15.22 38.14 40.13
CA ARG A 263 -15.26 39.36 39.33
C ARG A 263 -15.78 40.49 40.24
N PRO A 264 -15.03 41.57 40.47
CA PRO A 264 -15.56 42.69 41.25
C PRO A 264 -16.74 43.33 40.49
N PRO A 265 -17.73 43.91 41.20
CA PRO A 265 -18.95 44.38 40.57
C PRO A 265 -18.66 45.53 39.59
N VAL A 266 -19.32 45.46 38.44
CA VAL A 266 -19.23 46.46 37.37
C VAL A 266 -19.81 47.79 37.87
N LYS A 267 -18.99 48.84 37.93
CA LYS A 267 -19.45 50.22 38.13
C LYS A 267 -20.02 50.73 36.82
N ILE A 268 -21.34 50.82 36.74
CA ILE A 268 -22.07 51.42 35.62
C ILE A 268 -21.99 52.94 35.79
N PHE A 269 -21.34 53.63 34.85
CA PHE A 269 -21.39 55.09 34.76
C PHE A 269 -22.54 55.48 33.84
N ASP A 270 -23.53 56.16 34.41
CA ASP A 270 -24.68 56.70 33.71
C ASP A 270 -24.29 58.02 33.04
N THR A 271 -24.25 58.06 31.70
CA THR A 271 -23.78 59.24 30.93
C THR A 271 -24.90 60.25 30.63
N THR A 272 -25.96 60.29 31.44
CA THR A 272 -27.16 61.10 31.16
C THR A 272 -27.21 62.46 31.86
N VAL A 273 -26.10 62.96 32.41
CA VAL A 273 -26.06 64.33 32.95
C VAL A 273 -24.91 65.11 32.34
N ASN A 274 -25.26 65.97 31.38
CA ASN A 274 -24.40 67.04 30.88
C ASN A 274 -24.85 68.34 31.57
N PRO A 275 -24.14 68.88 32.57
CA PRO A 275 -24.33 70.26 32.96
C PRO A 275 -23.51 71.13 32.01
N LEU A 276 -24.20 72.00 31.26
CA LEU A 276 -23.55 73.06 30.49
C LEU A 276 -22.59 73.85 31.38
N PRO A 277 -21.37 74.18 30.91
CA PRO A 277 -20.55 75.19 31.55
C PRO A 277 -21.16 76.57 31.25
N SER A 278 -21.88 77.11 32.22
CA SER A 278 -22.04 78.56 32.38
C SER A 278 -20.69 79.10 32.81
N ASP A 279 -20.03 79.91 31.97
CA ASP A 279 -19.23 81.08 32.35
C ASP A 279 -18.58 81.71 31.11
N LEU A 280 -19.20 82.78 30.61
CA LEU A 280 -18.51 83.86 29.90
C LEU A 280 -18.27 84.97 30.93
N PRO A 281 -17.04 85.50 31.06
CA PRO A 281 -16.89 86.91 30.65
C PRO A 281 -15.49 87.27 30.13
N GLY A 282 -15.43 88.36 29.36
CA GLY A 282 -14.31 89.30 29.45
C GLY A 282 -13.54 89.56 28.18
N ALA A 283 -14.00 90.55 27.41
CA ALA A 283 -13.20 91.24 26.41
C ALA A 283 -12.02 91.99 27.04
N THR A 284 -10.89 92.01 26.32
CA THR A 284 -9.97 93.15 26.01
C THR A 284 -8.50 92.73 26.02
N ALA A 285 -7.80 93.19 24.98
CA ALA A 285 -6.38 92.98 24.66
C ALA A 285 -5.44 93.85 25.56
N PRO A 286 -4.15 94.12 25.25
CA PRO A 286 -3.20 93.48 24.31
C PRO A 286 -1.73 93.33 24.86
N LYS A 287 -0.85 92.79 24.00
CA LYS A 287 0.57 93.17 23.78
C LYS A 287 1.70 92.67 24.73
N ALA A 288 2.60 91.89 24.10
CA ALA A 288 4.00 92.25 23.73
C ALA A 288 5.18 91.58 24.46
N LYS A 289 6.16 91.18 23.61
CA LYS A 289 7.62 91.01 23.81
C LYS A 289 8.05 89.80 24.68
N THR A 290 9.09 89.02 24.38
CA THR A 290 10.32 89.21 23.59
C THR A 290 11.00 87.84 23.33
N THR A 291 11.43 87.63 22.08
CA THR A 291 12.64 87.02 21.47
C THR A 291 13.72 86.23 22.29
N PRO A 292 14.72 85.56 21.63
CA PRO A 292 15.02 84.12 21.82
C PRO A 292 16.52 83.84 22.14
N ALA A 293 16.97 82.58 22.16
CA ALA A 293 18.33 82.11 21.79
C ALA A 293 18.40 80.58 21.95
N LYS A 294 18.68 79.80 20.88
CA LYS A 294 20.02 79.30 20.44
C LYS A 294 20.73 78.48 21.52
N ALA A 295 20.84 77.16 21.34
CA ALA A 295 21.80 76.44 20.48
C ALA A 295 23.21 76.40 21.08
N GLU A 296 23.60 75.20 21.49
CA GLU A 296 24.87 74.53 21.17
C GLU A 296 24.55 73.08 20.81
#